data_AF-A0A0M9ECM8-F1
#
_entry.id   AF-A0A0M9ECM8-F1
#
_cell.length_a   1.000
_cell.length_b   1.000
_cell.length_c   1.000
_cell.angle_alpha   90.00
_cell.angle_beta   90.00
_cell.angle_gamma   90.00
#
_symmetry.space_group_name_H-M   'P 1'
#
loop_
_entity.id
_entity.type
_entity.pdbx_description
1 polymer ?
#
loop_
_entity_poly.entity_id
_entity_poly.type
_entity_poly.pdbx_seq_one_letter_code
_entity_poly.pdbx_strand_id
1 'polypeptide(L)'
;MSATHSEKFTFAGFIAEALHTKEIGNSIDAVLTEIINKWEKGNAAKSVISNPVKWFVKVSFSKPEDTIKKNELLTLIISKSIPMVRAFFENTDFSDIKTFLEQSKDDFKKIIQGINTLLVEYPGKLITSLSFIPDISNHLIFYLKDLISRLNALPADILTDILLSVLKEIDPKTTARLINNFNELVRQVHTGSALIGEAGSPQFSADLIAKLRIILNEIDPELLLKAGNAIIDGKKTVISTFNNVISEDQTFLKIHLEHLMSSQNAKTEVLKEKLEKIEDLNDEEGIKELISVLNTYDLAEIINIFFRILNELHEDSPELFQNLISEFFNTLDINEIQETFIAIFYDTGSAFRPFLRTIVPVFVKEFINCMTPEDDGNDEKIAEMQEMLRHFIMGKEI
;
A
#
# COMPACT_ATOMS: atom_id res chain seq x y z
N MET A 1 -17.16 -31.84 -41.44
CA MET A 1 -16.20 -31.56 -40.36
C MET A 1 -16.95 -30.80 -39.28
N SER A 2 -17.37 -31.51 -38.22
CA SER A 2 -18.16 -30.94 -37.13
C SER A 2 -17.23 -30.31 -36.10
N ALA A 3 -17.53 -29.06 -35.75
CA ALA A 3 -16.87 -28.33 -34.68
C ALA A 3 -17.41 -28.84 -33.34
N THR A 4 -16.57 -29.49 -32.56
CA THR A 4 -16.83 -29.86 -31.17
C THR A 4 -16.80 -28.59 -30.31
N HIS A 5 -17.97 -28.15 -29.86
CA HIS A 5 -18.09 -27.16 -28.79
C HIS A 5 -17.51 -27.75 -27.51
N SER A 6 -16.34 -27.25 -27.09
CA SER A 6 -15.83 -27.43 -25.74
C SER A 6 -16.71 -26.60 -24.80
N GLU A 7 -17.63 -27.27 -24.09
CA GLU A 7 -18.30 -26.67 -22.93
C GLU A 7 -17.25 -26.37 -21.85
N LYS A 8 -17.15 -25.10 -21.46
CA LYS A 8 -16.27 -24.68 -20.37
C LYS A 8 -16.79 -25.27 -19.07
N PHE A 9 -16.06 -26.25 -18.54
CA PHE A 9 -16.28 -26.82 -17.22
C PHE A 9 -16.16 -25.69 -16.17
N THR A 10 -17.28 -25.29 -15.58
CA THR A 10 -17.32 -24.27 -14.52
C THR A 10 -17.39 -24.95 -13.15
N PHE A 11 -16.78 -24.38 -12.11
CA PHE A 11 -16.90 -24.91 -10.74
C PHE A 11 -18.35 -25.00 -10.28
N ALA A 12 -19.20 -24.06 -10.70
CA ALA A 12 -20.65 -24.14 -10.51
C ALA A 12 -21.27 -25.34 -11.25
N GLY A 13 -20.74 -25.71 -12.41
CA GLY A 13 -21.10 -26.93 -13.15
C GLY A 13 -20.63 -28.20 -12.46
N PHE A 14 -19.38 -28.26 -11.97
CA PHE A 14 -18.85 -29.40 -11.22
C PHE A 14 -19.52 -29.58 -9.86
N ILE A 15 -19.74 -28.49 -9.12
CA ILE A 15 -20.49 -28.49 -7.86
C ILE A 15 -21.94 -28.88 -8.15
N ALA A 16 -22.58 -28.35 -9.21
CA ALA A 16 -23.90 -28.84 -9.60
C ALA A 16 -23.87 -30.35 -9.90
N GLU A 17 -22.93 -30.84 -10.70
CA GLU A 17 -22.81 -32.24 -11.11
C GLU A 17 -22.47 -33.19 -9.95
N ALA A 18 -21.61 -32.78 -9.02
CA ALA A 18 -21.29 -33.50 -7.79
C ALA A 18 -22.47 -33.50 -6.81
N LEU A 19 -23.17 -32.36 -6.66
CA LEU A 19 -24.40 -32.24 -5.87
C LEU A 19 -25.60 -32.96 -6.51
N HIS A 20 -25.55 -33.22 -7.82
CA HIS A 20 -26.54 -33.99 -8.57
C HIS A 20 -26.43 -35.50 -8.33
N THR A 21 -25.33 -35.99 -7.75
CA THR A 21 -25.32 -37.37 -7.25
C THR A 21 -26.26 -37.45 -6.04
N LYS A 22 -27.33 -38.25 -6.18
CA LYS A 22 -28.39 -38.43 -5.18
C LYS A 22 -27.84 -38.73 -3.79
N GLU A 23 -26.71 -39.43 -3.70
CA GLU A 23 -26.04 -39.79 -2.45
C GLU A 23 -25.37 -38.59 -1.77
N ILE A 24 -24.71 -37.70 -2.52
CA ILE A 24 -24.04 -36.51 -1.98
C ILE A 24 -25.08 -35.45 -1.61
N GLY A 25 -26.08 -35.21 -2.47
CA GLY A 25 -27.17 -34.29 -2.19
C GLY A 25 -27.95 -34.65 -0.92
N ASN A 26 -28.31 -35.94 -0.77
CA ASN A 26 -28.98 -36.42 0.44
C ASN A 26 -28.08 -36.36 1.69
N SER A 27 -26.77 -36.61 1.54
CA SER A 27 -25.83 -36.53 2.66
C SER A 27 -25.62 -35.08 3.11
N ILE A 28 -25.52 -34.14 2.19
CA ILE A 28 -25.41 -32.71 2.49
C ILE A 28 -26.71 -32.16 3.09
N ASP A 29 -27.87 -32.52 2.54
CA ASP A 29 -29.17 -32.17 3.12
C ASP A 29 -29.32 -32.70 4.54
N ALA A 30 -28.98 -33.97 4.78
CA ALA A 30 -29.04 -34.59 6.10
C ALA A 30 -28.09 -33.92 7.10
N VAL A 31 -26.83 -33.69 6.73
CA VAL A 31 -25.82 -33.06 7.60
C VAL A 31 -26.18 -31.61 7.89
N LEU A 32 -26.53 -30.81 6.87
CA LEU A 32 -26.92 -29.41 7.06
C LEU A 32 -28.21 -29.32 7.86
N THR A 33 -29.21 -30.13 7.58
CA THR A 33 -30.46 -30.16 8.35
C THR A 33 -30.22 -30.56 9.80
N GLU A 34 -29.34 -31.54 10.07
CA GLU A 34 -28.98 -31.93 11.43
C GLU A 34 -28.22 -30.82 12.17
N ILE A 35 -27.26 -30.16 11.51
CA ILE A 35 -26.53 -29.00 12.06
C ILE A 35 -27.50 -27.88 12.39
N ILE A 36 -28.42 -27.56 11.48
CA ILE A 36 -29.39 -26.49 11.66
C ILE A 36 -30.41 -26.85 12.75
N ASN A 37 -30.85 -28.11 12.84
CA ASN A 37 -31.75 -28.58 13.91
C ASN A 37 -31.05 -28.59 15.28
N LYS A 38 -29.76 -28.96 15.34
CA LYS A 38 -28.95 -28.85 16.56
C LYS A 38 -28.76 -27.40 16.97
N TRP A 39 -28.58 -26.50 16.01
CA TRP A 39 -28.47 -25.06 16.23
C TRP A 39 -29.78 -24.44 16.75
N GLU A 40 -30.94 -24.87 16.23
CA GLU A 40 -32.26 -24.34 16.61
C GLU A 40 -32.64 -24.65 18.07
N LYS A 41 -32.12 -25.74 18.65
CA LYS A 41 -32.56 -26.22 19.97
C LYS A 41 -32.49 -25.12 21.04
N GLY A 42 -33.67 -24.66 21.47
CA GLY A 42 -33.87 -23.81 22.64
C GLY A 42 -33.93 -22.30 22.39
N ASN A 43 -33.93 -21.81 21.14
CA ASN A 43 -33.98 -20.36 20.88
C ASN A 43 -34.90 -20.00 19.69
N ALA A 44 -35.93 -19.20 19.96
CA ALA A 44 -36.90 -18.74 18.98
C ALA A 44 -36.28 -17.90 17.85
N ALA A 45 -35.29 -17.06 18.16
CA ALA A 45 -34.55 -16.30 17.15
C ALA A 45 -33.79 -17.24 16.19
N LYS A 46 -33.18 -18.31 16.72
CA LYS A 46 -32.51 -19.33 15.88
C LYS A 46 -33.50 -20.09 14.99
N SER A 47 -34.72 -20.33 15.45
CA SER A 47 -35.79 -20.90 14.61
C SER A 47 -36.13 -19.97 13.43
N VAL A 48 -36.29 -18.68 13.69
CA VAL A 48 -36.59 -17.67 12.65
C VAL A 48 -35.49 -17.61 11.59
N ILE A 49 -34.22 -17.68 11.99
CA ILE A 49 -33.08 -17.63 11.06
C ILE A 49 -32.86 -18.98 10.36
N SER A 50 -33.12 -20.10 11.04
CA SER A 50 -32.91 -21.45 10.50
C SER A 50 -33.92 -21.83 9.42
N ASN A 51 -35.17 -21.40 9.54
CA ASN A 51 -36.24 -21.75 8.60
C ASN A 51 -35.93 -21.33 7.15
N PRO A 52 -35.44 -20.11 6.88
CA PRO A 52 -34.78 -19.70 5.63
C PRO A 52 -33.75 -20.68 5.09
N VAL A 53 -32.80 -21.08 5.95
CA VAL A 53 -31.65 -21.91 5.57
C VAL A 53 -32.11 -23.35 5.29
N LYS A 54 -32.97 -23.92 6.13
CA LYS A 54 -33.58 -25.24 5.90
C LYS A 54 -34.37 -25.26 4.59
N TRP A 55 -35.13 -24.21 4.31
CA TRP A 55 -35.84 -24.08 3.05
C TRP A 55 -34.87 -24.01 1.86
N PHE A 56 -33.80 -23.22 1.96
CA PHE A 56 -32.81 -23.09 0.91
C PHE A 56 -32.06 -24.40 0.65
N VAL A 57 -31.59 -25.07 1.71
CA VAL A 57 -30.95 -26.39 1.65
C VAL A 57 -31.92 -27.39 1.00
N LYS A 58 -33.15 -27.48 1.51
CA LYS A 58 -34.17 -28.35 0.93
C LYS A 58 -34.42 -28.03 -0.54
N VAL A 59 -34.65 -26.78 -0.94
CA VAL A 59 -34.90 -26.42 -2.34
C VAL A 59 -33.70 -26.70 -3.24
N SER A 60 -32.49 -26.47 -2.75
CA SER A 60 -31.25 -26.68 -3.51
C SER A 60 -30.92 -28.16 -3.70
N PHE A 61 -31.34 -29.04 -2.78
CA PHE A 61 -30.98 -30.46 -2.79
C PHE A 61 -32.17 -31.43 -3.02
N SER A 62 -33.43 -30.96 -3.04
CA SER A 62 -34.62 -31.85 -3.12
C SER A 62 -35.11 -32.22 -4.52
N LYS A 63 -34.55 -31.68 -5.62
CA LYS A 63 -35.13 -31.91 -6.97
C LYS A 63 -34.12 -32.46 -7.99
N PRO A 64 -34.31 -33.70 -8.48
CA PRO A 64 -33.67 -34.19 -9.69
C PRO A 64 -34.36 -33.60 -10.93
N GLU A 65 -33.57 -32.87 -11.71
CA GLU A 65 -33.63 -32.43 -13.12
C GLU A 65 -34.91 -32.01 -13.88
N ASP A 66 -36.14 -32.46 -13.65
CA ASP A 66 -37.08 -32.40 -14.79
C ASP A 66 -37.97 -31.15 -15.01
N THR A 67 -37.86 -30.03 -14.26
CA THR A 67 -38.83 -28.92 -14.48
C THR A 67 -38.38 -27.49 -14.25
N ILE A 68 -37.16 -27.20 -13.83
CA ILE A 68 -36.76 -25.81 -13.60
C ILE A 68 -35.57 -25.50 -14.49
N LYS A 69 -35.82 -24.79 -15.59
CA LYS A 69 -34.74 -24.19 -16.39
C LYS A 69 -33.87 -23.37 -15.43
N LYS A 70 -32.54 -23.48 -15.52
CA LYS A 70 -31.57 -22.79 -14.64
C LYS A 70 -31.92 -21.31 -14.36
N ASN A 71 -32.51 -20.61 -15.34
CA ASN A 71 -32.97 -19.22 -15.23
C ASN A 71 -34.23 -19.04 -14.36
N GLU A 72 -35.16 -20.02 -14.34
CA GLU A 72 -36.35 -20.02 -13.48
C GLU A 72 -35.99 -20.30 -12.02
N LEU A 73 -34.97 -21.13 -11.77
CA LEU A 73 -34.47 -21.41 -10.41
C LEU A 73 -33.85 -20.15 -9.79
N LEU A 74 -33.01 -19.46 -10.56
CA LEU A 74 -32.41 -18.19 -10.14
C LEU A 74 -33.49 -17.12 -9.87
N THR A 75 -34.49 -17.01 -10.74
CA THR A 75 -35.61 -16.08 -10.57
C THR A 75 -36.43 -16.42 -9.33
N LEU A 76 -36.66 -17.72 -9.06
CA LEU A 76 -37.37 -18.19 -7.86
C LEU A 76 -36.55 -17.94 -6.57
N ILE A 77 -35.23 -18.15 -6.62
CA ILE A 77 -34.34 -17.86 -5.50
C ILE A 77 -34.33 -16.36 -5.21
N ILE A 78 -34.17 -15.50 -6.22
CA ILE A 78 -34.13 -14.04 -6.07
C ILE A 78 -35.48 -13.50 -5.55
N SER A 79 -36.59 -13.94 -6.14
CA SER A 79 -37.94 -13.47 -5.75
C SER A 79 -38.33 -13.85 -4.33
N LYS A 80 -37.74 -14.91 -3.76
CA LYS A 80 -37.99 -15.34 -2.38
C LYS A 80 -36.91 -14.92 -1.39
N SER A 81 -35.66 -14.80 -1.82
CA SER A 81 -34.55 -14.41 -0.95
C SER A 81 -34.64 -12.95 -0.54
N ILE A 82 -35.06 -12.03 -1.42
CA ILE A 82 -35.17 -10.61 -1.06
C ILE A 82 -36.21 -10.36 0.05
N PRO A 83 -37.47 -10.85 -0.04
CA PRO A 83 -38.43 -10.71 1.06
C PRO A 83 -37.97 -11.39 2.34
N MET A 84 -37.28 -12.52 2.24
CA MET A 84 -36.75 -13.26 3.39
C MET A 84 -35.61 -12.50 4.08
N VAL A 85 -34.66 -11.96 3.31
CA VAL A 85 -33.59 -11.10 3.83
C VAL A 85 -34.20 -9.85 4.46
N ARG A 86 -35.17 -9.21 3.79
CA ARG A 86 -35.91 -8.08 4.37
C ARG A 86 -36.54 -8.43 5.71
N ALA A 87 -37.29 -9.53 5.78
CA ALA A 87 -37.91 -9.99 7.01
C ALA A 87 -36.87 -10.30 8.10
N PHE A 88 -35.71 -10.85 7.74
CA PHE A 88 -34.60 -11.03 8.67
C PHE A 88 -34.10 -9.68 9.21
N PHE A 89 -33.83 -8.69 8.36
CA PHE A 89 -33.38 -7.36 8.79
C PHE A 89 -34.43 -6.62 9.64
N GLU A 90 -35.72 -6.76 9.32
CA GLU A 90 -36.82 -6.11 10.04
C GLU A 90 -37.10 -6.74 11.42
N ASN A 91 -36.83 -8.04 11.60
CA ASN A 91 -37.20 -8.77 12.81
C ASN A 91 -36.00 -9.24 13.66
N THR A 92 -34.76 -9.04 13.21
CA THR A 92 -33.58 -9.48 13.94
C THR A 92 -32.90 -8.29 14.63
N ASP A 93 -32.70 -8.42 15.95
CA ASP A 93 -31.84 -7.52 16.69
C ASP A 93 -30.37 -7.85 16.38
N PHE A 94 -29.64 -6.90 15.81
CA PHE A 94 -28.22 -7.07 15.48
C PHE A 94 -27.33 -7.19 16.74
N SER A 95 -27.82 -6.75 17.90
CA SER A 95 -27.18 -7.00 19.20
C SER A 95 -27.15 -8.51 19.54
N ASP A 96 -28.21 -9.24 19.20
CA ASP A 96 -28.26 -10.69 19.39
C ASP A 96 -27.29 -11.41 18.43
N ILE A 97 -27.16 -10.92 17.19
CA ILE A 97 -26.16 -11.42 16.23
C ILE A 97 -24.75 -11.19 16.77
N LYS A 98 -24.46 -9.98 17.28
CA LYS A 98 -23.16 -9.66 17.88
C LYS A 98 -22.85 -10.61 19.03
N THR A 99 -23.79 -10.77 19.97
CA THR A 99 -23.65 -11.66 21.12
C THR A 99 -23.43 -13.11 20.69
N PHE A 100 -24.13 -13.57 19.65
CA PHE A 100 -23.93 -14.90 19.07
C PHE A 100 -22.53 -15.06 18.49
N LEU A 101 -22.02 -14.09 17.74
CA LEU A 101 -20.68 -14.14 17.16
C LEU A 101 -19.60 -14.16 18.25
N GLU A 102 -19.77 -13.37 19.30
CA GLU A 102 -18.86 -13.35 20.45
C GLU A 102 -18.81 -14.71 21.16
N GLN A 103 -19.97 -15.31 21.41
CA GLN A 103 -20.06 -16.63 22.06
C GLN A 103 -19.54 -17.78 21.17
N SER A 104 -19.63 -17.62 19.85
CA SER A 104 -19.26 -18.68 18.88
C SER A 104 -17.81 -18.60 18.40
N LYS A 105 -17.02 -17.64 18.90
CA LYS A 105 -15.65 -17.35 18.43
C LYS A 105 -14.74 -18.58 18.47
N ASP A 106 -14.80 -19.36 19.55
CA ASP A 106 -13.96 -20.56 19.72
C ASP A 106 -14.39 -21.72 18.81
N ASP A 107 -15.69 -21.85 18.55
CA ASP A 107 -16.21 -22.88 17.65
C ASP A 107 -15.83 -22.56 16.20
N PHE A 108 -15.99 -21.30 15.77
CA PHE A 108 -15.50 -20.86 14.46
C PHE A 108 -13.99 -21.07 14.31
N LYS A 109 -13.22 -20.74 15.34
CA LYS A 109 -11.77 -20.97 15.34
C LYS A 109 -11.43 -22.45 15.10
N LYS A 110 -12.09 -23.38 15.79
CA LYS A 110 -11.88 -24.83 15.60
C LYS A 110 -12.26 -25.29 14.20
N ILE A 111 -13.37 -24.80 13.66
CA ILE A 111 -13.81 -25.12 12.29
C ILE A 111 -12.77 -24.64 11.28
N ILE A 112 -12.33 -23.38 11.38
CA ILE A 112 -11.32 -22.81 10.47
C ILE A 112 -9.98 -23.55 10.61
N GLN A 113 -9.57 -23.92 11.83
CA GLN A 113 -8.38 -24.74 12.04
C GLN A 113 -8.50 -26.10 11.36
N GLY A 114 -9.64 -26.79 11.50
CA GLY A 114 -9.88 -28.06 10.80
C GLY A 114 -9.84 -27.93 9.28
N ILE A 115 -10.47 -26.88 8.73
CA ILE A 115 -10.42 -26.59 7.28
C ILE A 115 -8.98 -26.32 6.84
N ASN A 116 -8.22 -25.50 7.57
CA ASN A 116 -6.84 -25.19 7.23
C ASN A 116 -5.96 -26.43 7.27
N THR A 117 -6.11 -27.30 8.27
CA THR A 117 -5.39 -28.58 8.34
C THR A 117 -5.69 -29.44 7.12
N LEU A 118 -6.98 -29.60 6.76
CA LEU A 118 -7.37 -30.36 5.57
C LEU A 118 -6.80 -29.75 4.28
N LEU A 119 -6.82 -28.42 4.13
CA LEU A 119 -6.29 -27.77 2.94
C LEU A 119 -4.77 -27.99 2.78
N VAL A 120 -4.02 -28.00 3.88
CA VAL A 120 -2.58 -28.28 3.86
C VAL A 120 -2.30 -29.76 3.58
N GLU A 121 -3.10 -30.68 4.12
CA GLU A 121 -2.97 -32.13 3.86
C GLU A 121 -3.24 -32.50 2.39
N TYR A 122 -4.10 -31.74 1.70
CA TYR A 122 -4.48 -31.97 0.31
C TYR A 122 -4.06 -30.80 -0.61
N PRO A 123 -2.76 -30.64 -0.94
CA PRO A 123 -2.25 -29.46 -1.67
C PRO A 123 -2.89 -29.26 -3.05
N GLY A 124 -3.28 -30.34 -3.75
CA GLY A 124 -4.01 -30.22 -5.02
C GLY A 124 -5.38 -29.55 -4.88
N LYS A 125 -6.10 -29.82 -3.77
CA LYS A 125 -7.36 -29.14 -3.44
C LYS A 125 -7.12 -27.69 -3.05
N LEU A 126 -6.04 -27.40 -2.33
CA LEU A 126 -5.63 -26.04 -2.04
C LEU A 126 -5.37 -25.24 -3.33
N ILE A 127 -4.54 -25.74 -4.25
CA ILE A 127 -4.26 -25.08 -5.53
C ILE A 127 -5.55 -24.82 -6.33
N THR A 128 -6.41 -25.84 -6.42
CA THR A 128 -7.70 -25.70 -7.09
C THR A 128 -8.61 -24.69 -6.38
N SER A 129 -8.55 -24.61 -5.05
CA SER A 129 -9.32 -23.61 -4.30
C SER A 129 -8.79 -22.20 -4.54
N LEU A 130 -7.47 -22.05 -4.64
CA LEU A 130 -6.82 -20.77 -4.96
C LEU A 130 -7.16 -20.30 -6.38
N SER A 131 -7.41 -21.20 -7.34
CA SER A 131 -7.80 -20.81 -8.69
C SER A 131 -9.19 -20.19 -8.77
N PHE A 132 -10.05 -20.35 -7.74
CA PHE A 132 -11.32 -19.64 -7.64
C PHE A 132 -11.20 -18.23 -7.07
N ILE A 133 -10.05 -17.88 -6.47
CA ILE A 133 -9.85 -16.55 -5.88
C ILE A 133 -10.12 -15.44 -6.89
N PRO A 134 -9.59 -15.47 -8.13
CA PRO A 134 -9.87 -14.40 -9.10
C PRO A 134 -11.35 -14.21 -9.39
N ASP A 135 -12.11 -15.29 -9.57
CA ASP A 135 -13.55 -15.23 -9.85
C ASP A 135 -14.33 -14.69 -8.64
N ILE A 136 -14.00 -15.17 -7.44
CA ILE A 136 -14.58 -14.66 -6.19
C ILE A 136 -14.25 -13.17 -6.02
N SER A 137 -12.99 -12.77 -6.25
CA SER A 137 -12.54 -11.38 -6.18
C SER A 137 -13.32 -10.50 -7.15
N ASN A 138 -13.53 -10.93 -8.40
CA ASN A 138 -14.31 -10.17 -9.38
C ASN A 138 -15.76 -9.96 -8.93
N HIS A 139 -16.40 -11.00 -8.38
CA HIS A 139 -17.73 -10.87 -7.80
C HIS A 139 -17.75 -9.94 -6.58
N LEU A 140 -16.77 -10.07 -5.67
CA LEU A 140 -16.64 -9.18 -4.53
C LEU A 140 -16.44 -7.73 -4.95
N ILE A 141 -15.62 -7.45 -5.97
CA ILE A 141 -15.43 -6.10 -6.52
C ILE A 141 -16.76 -5.54 -7.03
N PHE A 142 -17.55 -6.35 -7.75
CA PHE A 142 -18.86 -5.94 -8.23
C PHE A 142 -19.81 -5.55 -7.09
N TYR A 143 -19.90 -6.37 -6.03
CA TYR A 143 -20.74 -6.07 -4.88
C TYR A 143 -20.21 -4.91 -4.03
N LEU A 144 -18.89 -4.84 -3.87
CA LEU A 144 -18.24 -3.76 -3.14
C LEU A 144 -18.46 -2.41 -3.85
N LYS A 145 -18.48 -2.39 -5.20
CA LYS A 145 -18.84 -1.20 -5.97
C LYS A 145 -20.25 -0.69 -5.61
N ASP A 146 -21.26 -1.56 -5.59
CA ASP A 146 -22.63 -1.17 -5.21
C ASP A 146 -22.69 -0.70 -3.74
N LEU A 147 -22.02 -1.43 -2.83
CA LEU A 147 -21.95 -1.06 -1.42
C LEU A 147 -21.29 0.31 -1.21
N ILE A 148 -20.11 0.55 -1.81
CA ILE A 148 -19.40 1.83 -1.73
C ILE A 148 -20.27 2.94 -2.32
N SER A 149 -20.96 2.71 -3.43
CA SER A 149 -21.87 3.71 -4.00
C SER A 149 -22.99 4.10 -3.03
N ARG A 150 -23.47 3.16 -2.21
CA ARG A 150 -24.48 3.44 -1.16
C ARG A 150 -23.87 4.12 0.05
N LEU A 151 -22.67 3.73 0.47
CA LEU A 151 -21.95 4.37 1.57
C LEU A 151 -21.57 5.82 1.22
N ASN A 152 -21.20 6.09 -0.02
CA ASN A 152 -20.92 7.45 -0.52
C ASN A 152 -22.16 8.36 -0.52
N ALA A 153 -23.37 7.79 -0.43
CA ALA A 153 -24.60 8.56 -0.26
C ALA A 153 -24.89 8.92 1.21
N LEU A 154 -24.13 8.39 2.17
CA LEU A 154 -24.25 8.75 3.57
C LEU A 154 -23.58 10.10 3.85
N PRO A 155 -24.09 10.87 4.82
CA PRO A 155 -23.37 11.97 5.41
C PRO A 155 -21.98 11.56 5.92
N ALA A 156 -20.98 12.43 5.73
CA ALA A 156 -19.58 12.13 6.01
C ALA A 156 -19.31 11.87 7.51
N ASP A 157 -20.05 12.52 8.40
CA ASP A 157 -20.01 12.32 9.85
C ASP A 157 -20.47 10.90 10.23
N ILE A 158 -21.61 10.45 9.69
CA ILE A 158 -22.14 9.10 9.94
C ILE A 158 -21.16 8.03 9.43
N LEU A 159 -20.62 8.21 8.22
CA LEU A 159 -19.63 7.27 7.67
C LEU A 159 -18.38 7.20 8.56
N THR A 160 -17.89 8.35 9.00
CA THR A 160 -16.73 8.42 9.90
C THR A 160 -17.00 7.73 11.23
N ASP A 161 -18.16 7.95 11.84
CA ASP A 161 -18.55 7.31 13.10
C ASP A 161 -18.62 5.79 12.98
N ILE A 162 -19.19 5.28 11.88
CA ILE A 162 -19.22 3.83 11.58
C ILE A 162 -17.79 3.28 11.51
N LEU A 163 -16.90 3.93 10.75
CA LEU A 163 -15.51 3.49 10.59
C LEU A 163 -14.74 3.52 11.92
N LEU A 164 -14.91 4.58 12.72
CA LEU A 164 -14.29 4.69 14.04
C LEU A 164 -14.83 3.64 15.02
N SER A 165 -16.12 3.33 14.96
CA SER A 165 -16.72 2.26 15.77
C SER A 165 -16.13 0.90 15.43
N VAL A 166 -15.92 0.61 14.15
CA VAL A 166 -15.27 -0.63 13.70
C VAL A 166 -13.83 -0.68 14.19
N LEU A 167 -13.07 0.40 14.03
CA LEU A 167 -11.68 0.48 14.47
C LEU A 167 -11.52 0.19 15.97
N LYS A 168 -12.43 0.69 16.81
CA LYS A 168 -12.43 0.48 18.27
C LYS A 168 -12.64 -0.98 18.69
N GLU A 169 -13.33 -1.78 17.87
CA GLU A 169 -13.66 -3.18 18.16
C GLU A 169 -12.54 -4.14 17.72
N ILE A 170 -11.52 -3.67 17.00
CA ILE A 170 -10.41 -4.50 16.51
C ILE A 170 -9.51 -4.93 17.68
N ASP A 171 -9.33 -6.24 17.85
CA ASP A 171 -8.40 -6.78 18.86
C ASP A 171 -6.94 -6.53 18.47
N PRO A 172 -6.18 -5.72 19.22
CA PRO A 172 -4.82 -5.35 18.84
C PRO A 172 -3.86 -6.54 18.86
N LYS A 173 -4.08 -7.52 19.75
CA LYS A 173 -3.19 -8.71 19.87
C LYS A 173 -3.32 -9.64 18.67
N THR A 174 -4.55 -9.94 18.25
CA THR A 174 -4.80 -10.74 17.05
C THR A 174 -4.30 -10.02 15.81
N THR A 175 -4.49 -8.70 15.74
CA THR A 175 -3.98 -7.87 14.64
C THR A 175 -2.45 -7.90 14.54
N ALA A 176 -1.73 -7.74 15.65
CA ALA A 176 -0.27 -7.83 15.66
C ALA A 176 0.25 -9.19 15.16
N ARG A 177 -0.38 -10.29 15.59
CA ARG A 177 -0.03 -11.64 15.12
C ARG A 177 -0.32 -11.81 13.63
N LEU A 178 -1.43 -11.27 13.15
CA LEU A 178 -1.79 -11.30 11.74
C LEU A 178 -0.78 -10.51 10.89
N ILE A 179 -0.39 -9.31 11.33
CA ILE A 179 0.64 -8.48 10.66
C ILE A 179 1.94 -9.26 10.53
N ASN A 180 2.39 -9.96 11.58
CA ASN A 180 3.61 -10.77 11.51
C ASN A 180 3.51 -11.89 10.47
N ASN A 181 2.40 -12.63 10.44
CA ASN A 181 2.19 -13.67 9.45
C ASN A 181 2.10 -13.11 8.03
N PHE A 182 1.50 -11.92 7.87
CA PHE A 182 1.41 -11.25 6.58
C PHE A 182 2.78 -10.75 6.10
N ASN A 183 3.62 -10.20 6.98
CA ASN A 183 4.98 -9.79 6.65
C ASN A 183 5.81 -10.97 6.16
N GLU A 184 5.68 -12.13 6.81
CA GLU A 184 6.34 -13.36 6.37
C GLU A 184 5.80 -13.86 5.01
N LEU A 185 4.50 -13.76 4.78
CA LEU A 185 3.91 -14.07 3.48
C LEU A 185 4.42 -13.14 2.38
N VAL A 186 4.48 -11.82 2.62
CA VAL A 186 5.02 -10.84 1.67
C VAL A 186 6.48 -11.16 1.34
N ARG A 187 7.29 -11.50 2.36
CA ARG A 187 8.68 -11.93 2.17
C ARG A 187 8.77 -13.16 1.26
N GLN A 188 7.94 -14.18 1.50
CA GLN A 188 7.92 -15.40 0.70
C GLN A 188 7.47 -15.14 -0.74
N VAL A 189 6.43 -14.32 -0.94
CA VAL A 189 5.94 -13.94 -2.28
C VAL A 189 7.00 -13.16 -3.04
N HIS A 190 7.68 -12.21 -2.39
CA HIS A 190 8.76 -11.43 -3.00
C HIS A 190 9.91 -12.35 -3.46
N THR A 191 10.40 -13.22 -2.57
CA THR A 191 11.44 -14.20 -2.94
C THR A 191 10.97 -15.13 -4.04
N GLY A 192 9.73 -15.64 -3.98
CA GLY A 192 9.17 -16.51 -5.02
C GLY A 192 9.04 -15.82 -6.39
N SER A 193 8.60 -14.57 -6.40
CA SER A 193 8.48 -13.76 -7.63
C SER A 193 9.85 -13.56 -8.30
N ALA A 194 10.88 -13.30 -7.51
CA ALA A 194 12.25 -13.15 -8.02
C ALA A 194 12.82 -14.46 -8.60
N LEU A 195 12.40 -15.63 -8.09
CA LEU A 195 12.84 -16.93 -8.58
C LEU A 195 12.15 -17.37 -9.89
N ILE A 196 10.94 -16.88 -10.15
CA ILE A 196 10.13 -17.26 -11.33
C ILE A 196 10.33 -16.29 -12.50
N GLY A 197 10.70 -15.04 -12.22
CA GLY A 197 10.96 -14.01 -13.23
C GLY A 197 12.28 -14.17 -13.98
N GLU A 198 12.48 -13.35 -15.00
CA GLU A 198 13.76 -13.24 -15.71
C GLU A 198 14.78 -12.47 -14.84
N ALA A 199 16.08 -12.67 -15.11
CA ALA A 199 17.13 -11.98 -14.36
C ALA A 199 16.95 -10.44 -14.45
N GLY A 200 16.69 -9.80 -13.31
CA GLY A 200 16.43 -8.37 -13.21
C GLY A 200 14.99 -7.93 -13.44
N SER A 201 14.04 -8.85 -13.72
CA SER A 201 12.63 -8.51 -13.91
C SER A 201 11.69 -9.53 -13.24
N PRO A 202 11.27 -9.29 -11.98
CA PRO A 202 10.34 -10.16 -11.27
C PRO A 202 9.00 -10.26 -12.02
N GLN A 203 8.48 -11.48 -12.18
CA GLN A 203 7.24 -11.75 -12.94
C GLN A 203 6.04 -10.93 -12.42
N PHE A 204 5.95 -10.77 -11.10
CA PHE A 204 4.89 -9.97 -10.47
C PHE A 204 4.83 -8.52 -10.99
N SER A 205 5.98 -7.90 -11.25
CA SER A 205 6.05 -6.51 -11.71
C SER A 205 5.47 -6.35 -13.11
N ALA A 206 5.79 -7.28 -14.02
CA ALA A 206 5.29 -7.25 -15.40
C ALA A 206 3.75 -7.40 -15.45
N ASP A 207 3.22 -8.37 -14.72
CA ASP A 207 1.78 -8.61 -14.65
C ASP A 207 1.03 -7.44 -13.98
N LEU A 208 1.63 -6.86 -12.93
CA LEU A 208 1.07 -5.69 -12.25
C LEU A 208 1.01 -4.48 -13.19
N ILE A 209 2.06 -4.19 -13.96
CA ILE A 209 2.07 -3.07 -14.93
C ILE A 209 0.93 -3.24 -15.95
N ALA A 210 0.77 -4.45 -16.50
CA ALA A 210 -0.28 -4.73 -17.47
C ALA A 210 -1.69 -4.47 -16.89
N LYS A 211 -1.92 -4.86 -15.62
CA LYS A 211 -3.21 -4.61 -14.94
C LYS A 211 -3.40 -3.15 -14.56
N LEU A 212 -2.37 -2.47 -14.07
CA LEU A 212 -2.44 -1.06 -13.71
C LEU A 212 -2.77 -0.18 -14.92
N ARG A 213 -2.24 -0.50 -16.10
CA ARG A 213 -2.59 0.24 -17.34
C ARG A 213 -4.10 0.18 -17.65
N ILE A 214 -4.72 -0.98 -17.48
CA ILE A 214 -6.16 -1.13 -17.70
C ILE A 214 -6.94 -0.31 -16.67
N ILE A 215 -6.53 -0.38 -15.40
CA ILE A 215 -7.20 0.33 -14.30
C ILE A 215 -7.07 1.85 -14.46
N LEU A 216 -5.88 2.37 -14.77
CA LEU A 216 -5.63 3.80 -14.91
C LEU A 216 -6.46 4.44 -16.02
N ASN A 217 -6.77 3.69 -17.09
CA ASN A 217 -7.62 4.18 -18.17
C ASN A 217 -9.10 4.36 -17.78
N GLU A 218 -9.53 3.77 -16.66
CA GLU A 218 -10.92 3.83 -16.16
C GLU A 218 -11.07 4.78 -14.97
N ILE A 219 -9.96 5.28 -14.41
CA ILE A 219 -9.98 6.15 -13.23
C ILE A 219 -10.09 7.62 -13.65
N ASP A 220 -10.97 8.36 -12.98
CA ASP A 220 -10.98 9.82 -13.00
C ASP A 220 -9.73 10.37 -12.27
N PRO A 221 -8.79 11.02 -12.99
CA PRO A 221 -7.55 11.50 -12.38
C PRO A 221 -7.79 12.61 -11.36
N GLU A 222 -8.78 13.48 -11.56
CA GLU A 222 -9.04 14.59 -10.64
C GLU A 222 -9.61 14.05 -9.31
N LEU A 223 -10.55 13.11 -9.38
CA LEU A 223 -11.09 12.45 -8.20
C LEU A 223 -10.00 11.64 -7.47
N LEU A 224 -9.14 10.94 -8.22
CA LEU A 224 -8.02 10.19 -7.66
C LEU A 224 -7.07 11.11 -6.87
N LEU A 225 -6.72 12.27 -7.42
CA LEU A 225 -5.83 13.23 -6.76
C LEU A 225 -6.47 13.82 -5.49
N LYS A 226 -7.76 14.20 -5.54
CA LYS A 226 -8.48 14.70 -4.36
C LYS A 226 -8.56 13.65 -3.24
N ALA A 227 -8.90 12.42 -3.58
CA ALA A 227 -8.90 11.32 -2.63
C ALA A 227 -7.49 11.03 -2.10
N GLY A 228 -6.48 11.11 -2.98
CA GLY A 228 -5.07 10.98 -2.62
C GLY A 228 -4.62 12.00 -1.57
N ASN A 229 -4.98 13.27 -1.73
CA ASN A 229 -4.66 14.32 -0.76
C ASN A 229 -5.29 14.06 0.62
N ALA A 230 -6.56 13.65 0.66
CA ALA A 230 -7.21 13.27 1.91
C ALA A 230 -6.52 12.06 2.60
N ILE A 231 -6.03 11.10 1.79
CA ILE A 231 -5.24 9.96 2.29
C ILE A 231 -3.89 10.42 2.83
N ILE A 232 -3.23 11.40 2.19
CA ILE A 232 -1.95 11.95 2.65
C ILE A 232 -2.11 12.57 4.05
N ASP A 233 -3.16 13.35 4.26
CA ASP A 233 -3.45 13.95 5.58
C ASP A 233 -3.71 12.87 6.64
N GLY A 234 -4.55 11.88 6.33
CA GLY A 234 -4.80 10.75 7.23
C GLY A 234 -3.52 9.96 7.54
N LYS A 235 -2.68 9.72 6.52
CA LYS A 235 -1.38 9.05 6.66
C LYS A 235 -0.44 9.85 7.55
N LYS A 236 -0.42 11.20 7.45
CA LYS A 236 0.38 12.06 8.32
C LYS A 236 -0.01 11.87 9.80
N THR A 237 -1.30 11.83 10.10
CA THR A 237 -1.82 11.58 11.46
C THR A 237 -1.45 10.19 11.97
N VAL A 238 -1.57 9.15 11.13
CA VAL A 238 -1.21 7.78 11.51
C VAL A 238 0.30 7.67 11.77
N ILE A 239 1.12 8.20 10.87
CA ILE A 239 2.59 8.17 11.02
C ILE A 239 3.03 8.95 12.25
N SER A 240 2.50 10.16 12.49
CA SER A 240 2.88 10.93 13.68
C SER A 240 2.49 10.20 14.97
N THR A 241 1.29 9.62 15.01
CA THR A 241 0.84 8.81 16.16
C THR A 241 1.73 7.59 16.36
N PHE A 242 2.09 6.90 15.28
CA PHE A 242 2.97 5.74 15.33
C PHE A 242 4.39 6.11 15.78
N ASN A 243 4.95 7.22 15.27
CA ASN A 243 6.26 7.73 15.67
C ASN A 243 6.29 8.09 17.15
N ASN A 244 5.22 8.69 17.68
CA ASN A 244 5.10 8.97 19.11
C ASN A 244 5.18 7.68 19.94
N VAL A 245 4.44 6.64 19.54
CA VAL A 245 4.46 5.33 20.22
C VAL A 245 5.83 4.66 20.11
N ILE A 246 6.46 4.68 18.93
CA ILE A 246 7.78 4.08 18.72
C ILE A 246 8.87 4.76 19.52
N SER A 247 8.77 6.08 19.70
CA SER A 247 9.80 6.84 20.42
C SER A 247 9.98 6.39 21.87
N GLU A 248 9.02 5.65 22.42
CA GLU A 248 9.08 5.04 23.75
C GLU A 248 9.97 3.78 23.80
N ASP A 249 10.22 3.12 22.67
CA ASP A 249 11.10 1.94 22.53
C ASP A 249 12.32 2.26 21.65
N GLN A 250 13.46 2.53 22.29
CA GLN A 250 14.72 2.88 21.61
C GLN A 250 15.20 1.79 20.63
N THR A 251 14.96 0.51 20.93
CA THR A 251 15.40 -0.58 20.07
C THR A 251 14.56 -0.61 18.79
N PHE A 252 13.25 -0.51 18.94
CA PHE A 252 12.35 -0.45 17.79
C PHE A 252 12.59 0.82 16.96
N LEU A 253 12.81 1.97 17.61
CA LEU A 253 13.09 3.24 16.93
C LEU A 253 14.33 3.13 16.04
N LYS A 254 15.43 2.53 16.53
CA LYS A 254 16.64 2.34 15.74
C LYS A 254 16.39 1.49 14.48
N ILE A 255 15.76 0.32 14.64
CA ILE A 255 15.42 -0.58 13.52
C ILE A 255 14.50 0.15 12.52
N HIS A 256 13.54 0.91 13.04
CA HIS A 256 12.63 1.69 12.21
C HIS A 256 13.35 2.78 11.42
N LEU A 257 14.28 3.51 12.03
CA LEU A 257 15.08 4.54 11.35
C LEU A 257 15.98 3.95 10.26
N GLU A 258 16.66 2.82 10.52
CA GLU A 258 17.46 2.11 9.51
C GLU A 258 16.59 1.69 8.31
N HIS A 259 15.39 1.16 8.58
CA HIS A 259 14.44 0.83 7.53
C HIS A 259 13.93 2.07 6.79
N LEU A 260 13.65 3.16 7.50
CA LEU A 260 13.22 4.42 6.89
C LEU A 260 14.28 4.95 5.94
N MET A 261 15.56 4.96 6.32
CA MET A 261 16.65 5.39 5.42
C MET A 261 16.71 4.54 4.15
N SER A 262 16.63 3.21 4.31
CA SER A 262 16.59 2.29 3.15
C SER A 262 15.36 2.54 2.26
N SER A 263 14.19 2.78 2.87
CA SER A 263 12.96 3.11 2.16
C SER A 263 13.02 4.46 1.46
N GLN A 264 13.68 5.46 2.07
CA GLN A 264 13.87 6.78 1.47
C GLN A 264 14.79 6.68 0.26
N ASN A 265 15.86 5.89 0.30
CA ASN A 265 16.72 5.69 -0.87
C ASN A 265 15.92 5.15 -2.07
N ALA A 266 15.08 4.13 -1.86
CA ALA A 266 14.20 3.61 -2.91
C ALA A 266 13.17 4.65 -3.39
N LYS A 267 12.63 5.50 -2.50
CA LYS A 267 11.73 6.60 -2.89
C LYS A 267 12.44 7.68 -3.68
N THR A 268 13.69 8.00 -3.34
CA THR A 268 14.53 8.96 -4.07
C THR A 268 14.79 8.46 -5.48
N GLU A 269 15.06 7.17 -5.67
CA GLU A 269 15.21 6.56 -7.00
C GLU A 269 13.92 6.68 -7.83
N VAL A 270 12.77 6.34 -7.24
CA VAL A 270 11.46 6.51 -7.91
C VAL A 270 11.12 7.98 -8.18
N LEU A 271 11.51 8.89 -7.29
CA LEU A 271 11.34 10.33 -7.49
C LEU A 271 12.21 10.82 -8.65
N LYS A 272 13.46 10.36 -8.74
CA LYS A 272 14.36 10.65 -9.86
C LYS A 272 13.73 10.23 -11.18
N GLU A 273 13.26 8.99 -11.31
CA GLU A 273 12.57 8.52 -12.53
C GLU A 273 11.33 9.35 -12.89
N LYS A 274 10.63 9.91 -11.89
CA LYS A 274 9.48 10.78 -12.11
C LYS A 274 9.91 12.18 -12.58
N LEU A 275 10.99 12.72 -12.02
CA LEU A 275 11.52 14.02 -12.41
C LEU A 275 12.08 13.97 -13.83
N GLU A 276 12.81 12.91 -14.20
CA GLU A 276 13.28 12.68 -15.58
C GLU A 276 12.09 12.67 -16.57
N LYS A 277 10.98 12.03 -16.21
CA LYS A 277 9.76 12.04 -17.03
C LYS A 277 9.09 13.41 -17.11
N ILE A 278 9.21 14.25 -16.09
CA ILE A 278 8.67 15.62 -16.11
C ILE A 278 9.55 16.50 -17.00
N GLU A 279 10.86 16.34 -16.89
CA GLU A 279 11.83 17.01 -17.77
C GLU A 279 11.56 16.67 -19.24
N ASP A 280 11.34 15.39 -19.56
CA ASP A 280 10.96 14.93 -20.91
C ASP A 280 9.69 15.59 -21.47
N LEU A 281 8.76 16.01 -20.60
CA LEU A 281 7.53 16.68 -21.02
C LEU A 281 7.74 18.13 -21.46
N ASN A 282 8.88 18.76 -21.10
CA ASN A 282 9.16 20.18 -21.34
C ASN A 282 8.00 21.12 -20.94
N ASP A 283 7.27 20.76 -19.86
CA ASP A 283 6.12 21.52 -19.37
C ASP A 283 6.54 22.50 -18.27
N GLU A 284 6.99 23.69 -18.68
CA GLU A 284 7.44 24.75 -17.76
C GLU A 284 6.35 25.16 -16.75
N GLU A 285 5.08 25.15 -17.16
CA GLU A 285 3.99 25.60 -16.30
C GLU A 285 3.65 24.54 -15.25
N GLY A 286 3.67 23.26 -15.62
CA GLY A 286 3.56 22.14 -14.69
C GLY A 286 4.68 22.12 -13.64
N ILE A 287 5.91 22.47 -14.03
CA ILE A 287 7.04 22.57 -13.09
C ILE A 287 6.83 23.72 -12.10
N LYS A 288 6.36 24.89 -12.56
CA LYS A 288 6.05 26.02 -11.67
C LYS A 288 4.94 25.67 -10.67
N GLU A 289 3.88 25.01 -11.13
CA GLU A 289 2.79 24.57 -10.26
C GLU A 289 3.31 23.59 -9.20
N LEU A 290 4.15 22.61 -9.59
CA LEU A 290 4.75 21.66 -8.65
C LEU A 290 5.60 22.36 -7.58
N ILE A 291 6.44 23.31 -7.97
CA ILE A 291 7.29 24.08 -7.04
C ILE A 291 6.44 24.93 -6.10
N SER A 292 5.32 25.48 -6.57
CA SER A 292 4.44 26.34 -5.76
C SER A 292 3.78 25.61 -4.57
N VAL A 293 3.66 24.27 -4.64
CA VAL A 293 3.10 23.44 -3.58
C VAL A 293 4.11 23.13 -2.48
N LEU A 294 5.41 23.37 -2.70
CA LEU A 294 6.45 23.10 -1.72
C LEU A 294 6.35 24.06 -0.52
N ASN A 295 6.19 23.49 0.67
CA ASN A 295 6.27 24.26 1.91
C ASN A 295 7.73 24.59 2.23
N THR A 296 8.14 25.82 1.90
CA THR A 296 9.51 26.31 2.10
C THR A 296 9.93 26.34 3.57
N TYR A 297 8.98 26.46 4.50
CA TYR A 297 9.26 26.39 5.94
C TYR A 297 9.67 24.99 6.37
N ASP A 298 8.88 23.97 6.00
CA ASP A 298 9.17 22.57 6.35
C ASP A 298 10.50 22.13 5.73
N LEU A 299 10.79 22.58 4.50
CA LEU A 299 12.09 22.34 3.84
C LEU A 299 13.25 22.93 4.66
N ALA A 300 13.11 24.18 5.12
CA ALA A 300 14.14 24.81 5.94
C ALA A 300 14.35 24.08 7.28
N GLU A 301 13.27 23.59 7.90
CA GLU A 301 13.36 22.79 9.12
C GLU A 301 14.10 21.47 8.89
N ILE A 302 13.79 20.76 7.80
CA ILE A 302 14.48 19.53 7.39
C ILE A 302 15.97 19.79 7.18
N ILE A 303 16.32 20.87 6.46
CA ILE A 303 17.71 21.27 6.21
C ILE A 303 18.44 21.55 7.54
N ASN A 304 17.80 22.23 8.48
CA ASN A 304 18.40 22.51 9.79
C ASN A 304 18.62 21.24 10.61
N ILE A 305 17.68 20.30 10.60
CA ILE A 305 17.83 18.99 11.26
C ILE A 305 18.97 18.21 10.61
N PHE A 306 19.05 18.21 9.29
CA PHE A 306 20.12 17.55 8.54
C PHE A 306 21.50 18.11 8.91
N PHE A 307 21.68 19.44 8.94
CA PHE A 307 22.95 20.03 9.35
C PHE A 307 23.32 19.73 10.80
N ARG A 308 22.33 19.64 11.71
CA ARG A 308 22.59 19.23 13.09
C ARG A 308 23.14 17.81 13.15
N ILE A 309 22.53 16.88 12.42
CA ILE A 309 23.00 15.48 12.32
C ILE A 309 24.41 15.44 11.72
N LEU A 310 24.69 16.22 10.68
CA LEU A 310 26.02 16.28 10.08
C LEU A 310 27.08 16.82 11.04
N ASN A 311 26.76 17.84 11.84
CA ASN A 311 27.67 18.37 12.84
C ASN A 311 27.95 17.35 13.94
N GLU A 312 26.92 16.67 14.45
CA GLU A 312 27.06 15.56 15.40
C GLU A 312 27.92 14.44 14.80
N LEU A 313 27.70 14.07 13.54
CA LEU A 313 28.49 13.06 12.85
C LEU A 313 29.96 13.47 12.66
N HIS A 314 30.22 14.74 12.33
CA HIS A 314 31.58 15.26 12.20
C HIS A 314 32.33 15.22 13.55
N GLU A 315 31.64 15.52 14.66
CA GLU A 315 32.22 15.47 16.00
C GLU A 315 32.46 14.03 16.48
N ASP A 316 31.49 13.12 16.30
CA ASP A 316 31.54 11.76 16.84
C ASP A 316 32.22 10.75 15.91
N SER A 317 32.21 10.98 14.59
CA SER A 317 32.69 10.03 13.57
C SER A 317 33.19 10.75 12.30
N PRO A 318 34.30 11.51 12.38
CA PRO A 318 34.79 12.36 11.30
C PRO A 318 35.10 11.60 10.00
N GLU A 319 35.54 10.34 10.09
CA GLU A 319 35.79 9.50 8.90
C GLU A 319 34.49 9.22 8.10
N LEU A 320 33.38 8.94 8.79
CA LEU A 320 32.08 8.72 8.14
C LEU A 320 31.56 10.00 7.50
N PHE A 321 31.73 11.13 8.17
CA PHE A 321 31.39 12.43 7.63
C PHE A 321 32.19 12.73 6.35
N GLN A 322 33.52 12.53 6.36
CA GLN A 322 34.37 12.75 5.19
C GLN A 322 33.97 11.85 4.01
N ASN A 323 33.68 10.57 4.26
CA ASN A 323 33.23 9.66 3.22
C ASN A 323 31.88 10.10 2.62
N LEU A 324 30.91 10.45 3.46
CA LEU A 324 29.59 10.91 3.01
C LEU A 324 29.69 12.18 2.16
N ILE A 325 30.47 13.16 2.61
CA ILE A 325 30.68 14.41 1.88
C ILE A 325 31.39 14.15 0.54
N SER A 326 32.41 13.29 0.54
CA SER A 326 33.15 12.94 -0.67
C SER A 326 32.26 12.22 -1.70
N GLU A 327 31.48 11.23 -1.28
CA GLU A 327 30.52 10.53 -2.14
C GLU A 327 29.47 11.48 -2.69
N PHE A 328 28.95 12.38 -1.85
CA PHE A 328 27.99 13.40 -2.27
C PHE A 328 28.57 14.27 -3.38
N PHE A 329 29.71 14.93 -3.15
CA PHE A 329 30.32 15.81 -4.16
C PHE A 329 30.72 15.09 -5.45
N ASN A 330 31.18 13.85 -5.36
CA ASN A 330 31.53 13.05 -6.54
C ASN A 330 30.32 12.65 -7.39
N THR A 331 29.10 12.71 -6.84
CA THR A 331 27.86 12.36 -7.55
C THR A 331 27.18 13.57 -8.19
N LEU A 332 27.58 14.79 -7.83
CA LEU A 332 26.98 16.02 -8.33
C LEU A 332 27.44 16.36 -9.74
N ASP A 333 26.51 16.77 -10.60
CA ASP A 333 26.85 17.48 -11.83
C ASP A 333 27.19 18.94 -11.49
N ILE A 334 28.50 19.21 -11.39
CA ILE A 334 29.00 20.52 -10.99
C ILE A 334 28.60 21.63 -11.99
N ASN A 335 28.41 21.30 -13.27
CA ASN A 335 28.03 22.29 -14.28
C ASN A 335 26.58 22.75 -14.07
N GLU A 336 25.66 21.79 -13.89
CA GLU A 336 24.25 22.10 -13.65
C GLU A 336 24.06 22.89 -12.34
N ILE A 337 24.80 22.50 -11.31
CA ILE A 337 24.84 23.22 -10.03
C ILE A 337 25.36 24.64 -10.22
N GLN A 338 26.45 24.82 -10.97
CA GLN A 338 27.01 26.13 -11.24
C GLN A 338 25.99 27.02 -11.97
N GLU A 339 25.35 26.53 -13.03
CA GLU A 339 24.34 27.27 -13.78
C GLU A 339 23.16 27.66 -12.88
N THR A 340 22.69 26.73 -12.05
CA THR A 340 21.63 26.97 -11.07
C THR A 340 22.03 28.03 -10.05
N PHE A 341 23.22 27.93 -9.46
CA PHE A 341 23.70 28.93 -8.50
C PHE A 341 23.86 30.31 -9.14
N ILE A 342 24.37 30.38 -10.38
CA ILE A 342 24.48 31.62 -11.13
C ILE A 342 23.10 32.26 -11.27
N ALA A 343 22.10 31.53 -11.74
CA ALA A 343 20.72 32.03 -11.89
C ALA A 343 20.16 32.52 -10.55
N ILE A 344 20.28 31.71 -9.49
CA ILE A 344 19.82 32.07 -8.15
C ILE A 344 20.50 33.34 -7.64
N PHE A 345 21.83 33.45 -7.76
CA PHE A 345 22.56 34.61 -7.24
C PHE A 345 22.31 35.89 -8.04
N TYR A 346 22.13 35.80 -9.35
CA TYR A 346 21.74 36.97 -10.16
C TYR A 346 20.36 37.49 -9.76
N ASP A 347 19.39 36.60 -9.56
CA ASP A 347 17.99 37.01 -9.33
C ASP A 347 17.66 37.27 -7.85
N THR A 348 18.32 36.58 -6.92
CA THR A 348 18.03 36.62 -5.48
C THR A 348 19.23 36.96 -4.59
N GLY A 349 20.32 37.46 -5.15
CA GLY A 349 21.55 37.76 -4.40
C GLY A 349 21.36 38.68 -3.17
N SER A 350 20.32 39.53 -3.16
CA SER A 350 19.98 40.36 -2.00
C SER A 350 19.41 39.54 -0.82
N ALA A 351 18.61 38.50 -1.10
CA ALA A 351 18.05 37.59 -0.10
C ALA A 351 19.12 36.65 0.47
N PHE A 352 20.10 36.25 -0.34
CA PHE A 352 21.23 35.41 0.09
C PHE A 352 22.33 36.18 0.82
N ARG A 353 22.29 37.53 0.82
CA ARG A 353 23.34 38.36 1.42
C ARG A 353 23.70 37.98 2.87
N PRO A 354 22.75 37.71 3.78
CA PRO A 354 23.08 37.32 5.15
C PRO A 354 23.82 35.98 5.20
N PHE A 355 23.36 35.00 4.41
CA PHE A 355 23.97 33.67 4.30
C PHE A 355 25.39 33.75 3.74
N LEU A 356 25.58 34.46 2.63
CA LEU A 356 26.89 34.67 2.01
C LEU A 356 27.87 35.37 2.94
N ARG A 357 27.43 36.37 3.72
CA ARG A 357 28.30 37.06 4.69
C ARG A 357 28.82 36.13 5.79
N THR A 358 28.07 35.09 6.13
CA THR A 358 28.49 34.08 7.11
C THR A 358 29.45 33.06 6.50
N ILE A 359 29.15 32.60 5.27
CA ILE A 359 29.78 31.42 4.70
C ILE A 359 30.97 31.75 3.79
N VAL A 360 30.88 32.82 2.99
CA VAL A 360 31.97 33.22 2.08
C VAL A 360 33.30 33.43 2.80
N PRO A 361 33.38 34.08 3.98
CA PRO A 361 34.66 34.22 4.68
C PRO A 361 35.32 32.88 5.03
N VAL A 362 34.53 31.87 5.39
CA VAL A 362 35.03 30.51 5.68
C VAL A 362 35.57 29.88 4.41
N PHE A 363 34.81 29.91 3.31
CA PHE A 363 35.29 29.38 2.02
C PHE A 363 36.51 30.11 1.50
N VAL A 364 36.55 31.44 1.56
CA VAL A 364 37.71 32.23 1.12
C VAL A 364 38.94 31.86 1.94
N LYS A 365 38.79 31.70 3.26
CA LYS A 365 39.88 31.26 4.13
C LYS A 365 40.39 29.87 3.74
N GLU A 366 39.50 28.88 3.59
CA GLU A 366 39.91 27.51 3.25
C GLU A 366 40.45 27.41 1.82
N PHE A 367 39.89 28.16 0.87
CA PHE A 367 40.41 28.26 -0.48
C PHE A 367 41.82 28.87 -0.51
N ILE A 368 42.07 29.91 0.29
CA ILE A 368 43.42 30.47 0.47
C ILE A 368 44.35 29.41 1.09
N ASN A 369 43.88 28.64 2.07
CA ASN A 369 44.67 27.55 2.66
C ASN A 369 45.03 26.48 1.63
N CYS A 370 44.09 26.07 0.78
CA CYS A 370 44.32 25.12 -0.32
C CYS A 370 45.27 25.66 -1.40
N MET A 371 45.49 26.98 -1.45
CA MET A 371 46.50 27.59 -2.31
C MET A 371 47.84 27.78 -1.62
N THR A 372 48.07 27.21 -0.43
CA THR A 372 49.41 27.22 0.18
C THR A 372 50.26 26.14 -0.52
N PRO A 373 51.52 26.41 -0.90
CA PRO A 373 52.37 25.40 -1.53
C PRO A 373 52.60 24.21 -0.59
N GLU A 374 52.36 22.99 -1.08
CA GLU A 374 52.49 21.74 -0.28
C GLU A 374 53.54 20.75 -0.84
N ASP A 375 54.36 21.17 -1.83
CA ASP A 375 55.38 20.32 -2.49
C ASP A 375 54.78 19.06 -3.14
N ASP A 376 53.58 19.22 -3.72
CA ASP A 376 52.77 18.16 -4.34
C ASP A 376 52.89 18.12 -5.88
N GLY A 377 53.74 18.98 -6.46
CA GLY A 377 53.91 19.14 -7.91
C GLY A 377 52.88 20.06 -8.59
N ASN A 378 51.95 20.66 -7.84
CA ASN A 378 51.01 21.66 -8.34
C ASN A 378 51.40 23.11 -7.97
N ASP A 379 52.48 23.30 -7.22
CA ASP A 379 52.94 24.60 -6.70
C ASP A 379 53.03 25.71 -7.77
N GLU A 380 53.41 25.38 -9.01
CA GLU A 380 53.54 26.35 -10.10
C GLU A 380 52.17 26.89 -10.57
N LYS A 381 51.14 26.02 -10.63
CA LYS A 381 49.76 26.41 -10.96
C LYS A 381 49.10 27.18 -9.82
N ILE A 382 49.40 26.78 -8.59
CA ILE A 382 48.92 27.48 -7.39
C ILE A 382 49.51 28.89 -7.33
N ALA A 383 50.81 29.05 -7.64
CA ALA A 383 51.46 30.35 -7.71
C ALA A 383 50.86 31.26 -8.81
N GLU A 384 50.54 30.70 -9.98
CA GLU A 384 49.86 31.42 -11.06
C GLU A 384 48.46 31.89 -10.63
N MET A 385 47.70 31.02 -9.96
CA MET A 385 46.36 31.35 -9.45
C MET A 385 46.39 32.41 -8.35
N GLN A 386 47.36 32.32 -7.41
CA GLN A 386 47.58 33.34 -6.38
C GLN A 386 47.88 34.71 -6.99
N GLU A 387 48.68 34.78 -8.04
CA GLU A 387 49.02 36.03 -8.71
C GLU A 387 47.81 36.61 -9.44
N MET A 388 47.01 35.78 -10.11
CA MET A 388 45.72 36.21 -10.71
C MET A 388 44.76 36.79 -9.67
N LEU A 389 44.62 36.13 -8.51
CA LEU A 389 43.80 36.63 -7.40
C LEU A 389 44.33 37.94 -6.83
N ARG A 390 45.64 38.06 -6.69
CA ARG A 390 46.29 39.28 -6.23
C ARG A 390 46.02 40.44 -7.18
N HIS A 391 46.09 40.20 -8.49
CA HIS A 391 45.73 41.16 -9.53
C HIS A 391 44.26 41.59 -9.44
N PHE A 392 43.35 40.61 -9.32
CA PHE A 392 41.92 40.85 -9.16
C PHE A 392 41.59 41.70 -7.91
N ILE A 393 42.15 41.34 -6.75
CA ILE A 393 41.91 42.04 -5.47
C ILE A 393 42.53 43.44 -5.48
N MET A 394 43.70 43.62 -6.08
CA MET A 394 44.36 44.93 -6.17
C MET A 394 43.77 45.84 -7.26
N GLY A 395 42.75 45.39 -8.00
CA GLY A 395 42.10 46.18 -9.04
C GLY A 395 43.04 46.57 -10.18
N LYS A 396 44.10 45.79 -10.41
CA LYS A 396 44.98 45.96 -11.57
C LYS A 396 44.40 45.12 -12.69
N GLU A 397 43.70 45.76 -13.63
CA GLU A 397 43.26 45.11 -14.87
C GLU A 397 44.46 44.39 -15.53
N ILE A 398 44.22 43.15 -15.98
CA ILE A 398 45.18 42.30 -16.71
C ILE A 398 45.32 42.82 -18.14
#